data_AF-A0A4Q7CKJ1-F1
#
_entry.id   AF-A0A4Q7CKJ1-F1
#
_cell.length_a   1.000
_cell.length_b   1.000
_cell.length_c   1.000
_cell.angle_alpha   90.00
_cell.angle_beta   90.00
_cell.angle_gamma   90.00
#
_symmetry.space_group_name_H-M   'P 1'
#
loop_
_entity.id
_entity.type
_entity.pdbx_description
1 polymer ?
#
loop_
_entity_poly.entity_id
_entity_poly.type
_entity_poly.pdbx_seq_one_letter_code
_entity_poly.pdbx_strand_id
1 'polypeptide(L)'
;IVDDDFNYSSNLSSDYKIYKQLDPDHLAKNIELEDINTPIKIILVDIPSNIYPLLKKHIEKLSDHLSINFHDNERNIDITAENINKYTTLIKYLRNEDYIAFGNDVNDIELLNNAVKAYFVGTKDNQIALNLQHLNL
;
A
#
# COMPACT_ATOMS: atom_id res chain seq x y z
N ILE A 1 -11.86 4.14 -0.63
CA ILE A 1 -11.05 4.85 -1.66
C ILE A 1 -10.74 3.85 -2.76
N VAL A 2 -10.94 4.23 -4.01
CA VAL A 2 -10.53 3.46 -5.19
C VAL A 2 -9.84 4.41 -6.14
N ASP A 3 -8.57 4.16 -6.43
CA ASP A 3 -7.75 5.00 -7.30
C ASP A 3 -7.60 4.33 -8.67
N ASP A 4 -7.61 5.13 -9.75
CA ASP A 4 -7.19 4.70 -11.10
C ASP A 4 -5.89 5.38 -11.53
N ASP A 5 -5.67 5.53 -12.83
CA ASP A 5 -4.45 6.11 -13.40
C ASP A 5 -4.33 7.62 -13.15
N PHE A 6 -5.44 8.30 -12.85
CA PHE A 6 -5.42 9.74 -12.60
C PHE A 6 -6.45 10.22 -11.57
N ASN A 7 -7.67 9.71 -11.62
CA ASN A 7 -8.76 10.06 -10.74
C ASN A 7 -8.88 9.07 -9.57
N TYR A 8 -9.80 9.38 -8.66
CA TYR A 8 -10.11 8.52 -7.54
C TYR A 8 -11.60 8.59 -7.22
N SER A 9 -12.10 7.59 -6.51
CA SER A 9 -13.42 7.60 -5.89
C SER A 9 -13.26 7.46 -4.38
N SER A 10 -13.85 8.38 -3.63
CA SER A 10 -13.80 8.37 -2.17
C SER A 10 -15.08 8.92 -1.56
N ASN A 11 -15.62 8.16 -0.62
CA ASN A 11 -16.71 8.57 0.27
C ASN A 11 -16.21 9.06 1.64
N LEU A 12 -14.90 9.27 1.81
CA LEU A 12 -14.32 9.72 3.07
C LEU A 12 -14.57 11.21 3.32
N SER A 13 -14.75 11.56 4.60
CA SER A 13 -14.68 12.95 5.06
C SER A 13 -13.26 13.51 4.90
N SER A 14 -13.17 14.82 4.64
CA SER A 14 -11.91 15.58 4.66
C SER A 14 -11.19 15.59 6.02
N ASP A 15 -11.87 15.14 7.08
CA ASP A 15 -11.29 15.00 8.42
C ASP A 15 -10.26 13.86 8.51
N TYR A 16 -10.37 12.86 7.63
CA TYR A 16 -9.42 11.76 7.58
C TYR A 16 -8.08 12.26 7.02
N LYS A 17 -6.99 11.99 7.74
CA LYS A 17 -5.63 12.40 7.32
C LYS A 17 -5.27 11.92 5.91
N ILE A 18 -5.70 10.72 5.54
CA ILE A 18 -5.44 10.14 4.22
C ILE A 18 -6.13 10.93 3.09
N TYR A 19 -7.27 11.56 3.37
CA TYR A 19 -8.00 12.34 2.36
C TYR A 19 -7.13 13.45 1.75
N LYS A 20 -6.34 14.13 2.60
CA LYS A 20 -5.42 15.20 2.18
C LYS A 20 -4.23 14.70 1.37
N GLN A 21 -4.00 13.38 1.31
CA GLN A 21 -2.91 12.75 0.59
C GLN A 21 -3.35 12.19 -0.76
N LEU A 22 -4.67 12.09 -1.02
CA LEU A 22 -5.19 11.53 -2.28
C LEU A 22 -4.86 12.42 -3.47
N ASP A 23 -5.11 13.72 -3.33
CA ASP A 23 -4.90 14.71 -4.39
C ASP A 23 -4.41 16.04 -3.79
N PRO A 24 -3.16 16.08 -3.33
CA PRO A 24 -2.61 17.24 -2.62
C PRO A 24 -2.51 18.49 -3.50
N ASP A 25 -2.35 18.31 -4.82
CA ASP A 25 -2.21 19.39 -5.80
C ASP A 25 -3.55 19.73 -6.49
N HIS A 26 -4.64 19.05 -6.14
CA HIS A 26 -5.97 19.26 -6.70
C HIS A 26 -6.03 19.13 -8.24
N LEU A 27 -5.28 18.17 -8.79
CA LEU A 27 -5.20 17.90 -10.23
C LEU A 27 -6.16 16.79 -10.67
N ALA A 28 -6.48 15.86 -9.76
CA ALA A 28 -7.38 14.75 -9.99
C ALA A 28 -8.84 15.16 -9.71
N LYS A 29 -9.77 14.23 -9.94
CA LYS A 29 -11.17 14.40 -9.56
C LYS A 29 -11.64 13.23 -8.70
N ASN A 30 -12.44 13.55 -7.68
CA ASN A 30 -13.26 12.57 -6.99
C ASN A 30 -14.47 12.25 -7.89
N ILE A 31 -14.48 11.08 -8.52
CA ILE A 31 -15.54 10.61 -9.42
C ILE A 31 -16.38 9.51 -8.76
N GLU A 32 -17.54 9.22 -9.35
CA GLU A 32 -18.37 8.11 -8.88
C GLU A 32 -17.63 6.78 -9.05
N LEU A 33 -17.91 5.82 -8.17
CA LEU A 33 -17.19 4.55 -8.16
C LEU A 33 -17.37 3.78 -9.48
N GLU A 34 -18.55 3.90 -10.09
CA GLU A 34 -18.89 3.26 -11.36
C GLU A 34 -18.09 3.84 -12.55
N ASP A 35 -17.56 5.06 -12.41
CA ASP A 35 -16.74 5.71 -13.43
C ASP A 35 -15.26 5.30 -13.35
N ILE A 36 -14.85 4.61 -12.27
CA ILE A 36 -13.52 4.02 -12.14
C ILE A 36 -13.44 2.73 -12.98
N ASN A 37 -12.89 2.85 -14.19
CA ASN A 37 -12.84 1.74 -15.15
C ASN A 37 -11.60 0.85 -14.99
N THR A 38 -10.50 1.39 -14.46
CA THR A 38 -9.21 0.69 -14.32
C THR A 38 -8.63 0.90 -12.92
N PRO A 39 -9.22 0.30 -11.88
CA PRO A 39 -8.74 0.47 -10.51
C PRO A 39 -7.34 -0.11 -10.34
N ILE A 40 -6.45 0.68 -9.74
CA ILE A 40 -5.05 0.31 -9.46
C ILE A 40 -4.89 -0.03 -7.97
N LYS A 41 -5.58 0.70 -7.09
CA LYS A 41 -5.56 0.47 -5.64
C LYS A 41 -6.94 0.70 -5.03
N ILE A 42 -7.30 -0.15 -4.07
CA ILE A 42 -8.47 0.03 -3.21
C ILE A 42 -7.99 0.11 -1.77
N ILE A 43 -8.53 1.08 -1.03
CA ILE A 43 -8.32 1.22 0.41
C ILE A 43 -9.68 1.29 1.09
N LEU A 44 -9.93 0.33 1.97
CA LEU A 44 -11.04 0.36 2.92
C LEU A 44 -10.52 0.95 4.22
N VAL A 45 -11.08 2.07 4.65
CA VAL A 45 -10.57 2.87 5.78
C VAL A 45 -11.54 2.80 6.96
N ASP A 46 -10.99 2.63 8.16
CA ASP A 46 -11.67 2.65 9.45
C ASP A 46 -12.94 1.79 9.48
N ILE A 47 -12.78 0.53 9.07
CA ILE A 47 -13.90 -0.40 9.01
C ILE A 47 -14.44 -0.62 10.44
N PRO A 48 -15.78 -0.55 10.65
CA PRO A 48 -16.38 -0.81 11.95
C PRO A 48 -15.93 -2.15 12.54
N SER A 49 -15.57 -2.14 13.83
CA SER A 49 -14.96 -3.29 14.52
C SER A 49 -15.85 -4.54 14.53
N ASN A 50 -17.17 -4.37 14.49
CA ASN A 50 -18.13 -5.46 14.40
C ASN A 50 -18.16 -6.14 13.03
N ILE A 51 -17.75 -5.44 11.96
CA ILE A 51 -17.77 -5.95 10.58
C ILE A 51 -16.38 -6.41 10.13
N TYR A 52 -15.32 -5.77 10.63
CA TYR A 52 -13.95 -6.01 10.19
C TYR A 52 -13.53 -7.49 10.15
N PRO A 53 -13.77 -8.33 11.18
CA PRO A 53 -13.36 -9.74 11.14
C PRO A 53 -14.07 -10.54 10.04
N LEU A 54 -15.36 -10.24 9.78
CA LEU A 54 -16.13 -10.91 8.74
C LEU A 54 -15.65 -10.50 7.35
N LEU A 55 -15.37 -9.22 7.17
CA LEU A 55 -14.90 -8.67 5.90
C LEU A 55 -13.49 -9.18 5.57
N LYS A 56 -12.58 -9.16 6.56
CA LYS A 56 -11.23 -9.73 6.45
C LYS A 56 -11.29 -11.17 5.95
N LYS A 57 -12.08 -12.03 6.61
CA LYS A 57 -12.26 -13.43 6.20
C LYS A 57 -12.80 -13.61 4.77
N HIS A 58 -13.60 -12.67 4.26
CA HIS A 58 -14.10 -12.72 2.89
C HIS A 58 -13.03 -12.28 1.88
N ILE A 59 -12.35 -11.17 2.17
CA ILE A 59 -11.32 -10.60 1.30
C ILE A 59 -10.09 -11.52 1.24
N GLU A 60 -9.71 -12.16 2.34
CA GLU A 60 -8.60 -13.13 2.40
C GLU A 60 -8.74 -14.27 1.37
N LYS A 61 -9.97 -14.63 0.97
CA LYS A 61 -10.22 -15.66 -0.05
C LYS A 61 -9.81 -15.22 -1.46
N LEU A 62 -9.55 -13.92 -1.65
CA LEU A 62 -9.13 -13.32 -2.92
C LEU A 62 -7.61 -13.19 -3.01
N SER A 63 -6.86 -13.60 -1.97
CA SER A 63 -5.40 -13.48 -1.90
C SER A 63 -4.65 -14.26 -2.98
N ASP A 64 -5.32 -15.21 -3.64
CA ASP A 64 -4.74 -15.96 -4.79
C ASP A 64 -4.69 -15.12 -6.08
N HIS A 65 -5.34 -13.95 -6.11
CA HIS A 65 -5.45 -13.11 -7.32
C HIS A 65 -5.16 -11.62 -7.04
N LEU A 66 -4.99 -11.24 -5.79
CA LEU A 66 -4.82 -9.86 -5.35
C LEU A 66 -3.76 -9.81 -4.25
N SER A 67 -2.99 -8.71 -4.21
CA SER A 67 -2.16 -8.41 -3.06
C SER A 67 -2.99 -7.62 -2.04
N ILE A 68 -3.11 -8.16 -0.82
CA ILE A 68 -3.94 -7.60 0.24
C ILE A 68 -3.10 -7.38 1.49
N ASN A 69 -3.11 -6.15 2.02
CA ASN A 69 -2.45 -5.81 3.29
C ASN A 69 -3.49 -5.41 4.32
N PHE A 70 -3.46 -6.08 5.48
CA PHE A 70 -4.35 -5.82 6.61
C PHE A 70 -3.64 -4.97 7.65
N HIS A 71 -4.18 -3.79 7.94
CA HIS A 71 -3.71 -2.90 9.00
C HIS A 71 -4.64 -3.05 10.20
N ASP A 72 -4.43 -4.11 10.99
CA ASP A 72 -5.39 -4.56 12.01
C ASP A 72 -5.63 -3.52 13.13
N ASN A 73 -4.61 -2.73 13.48
CA ASN A 73 -4.72 -1.69 14.52
C ASN A 73 -5.65 -0.56 14.06
N GLU A 74 -5.51 -0.14 12.81
CA GLU A 74 -6.29 0.92 12.17
C GLU A 74 -7.62 0.39 11.58
N ARG A 75 -7.78 -0.93 11.46
CA ARG A 75 -8.86 -1.61 10.72
C ARG A 75 -8.99 -1.12 9.28
N ASN A 76 -7.85 -0.92 8.63
CA ASN A 76 -7.78 -0.62 7.21
C ASN A 76 -7.40 -1.86 6.41
N ILE A 77 -7.83 -1.91 5.15
CA ILE A 77 -7.47 -2.96 4.20
C ILE A 77 -7.02 -2.29 2.90
N ASP A 78 -5.76 -2.54 2.52
CA ASP A 78 -5.23 -2.15 1.21
C ASP A 78 -5.33 -3.35 0.27
N ILE A 79 -5.78 -3.10 -0.95
CA ILE A 79 -5.94 -4.12 -1.99
C ILE A 79 -5.34 -3.58 -3.29
N THR A 80 -4.49 -4.36 -3.94
CA THR A 80 -3.85 -4.04 -5.21
C THR A 80 -3.82 -5.29 -6.10
N ALA A 81 -3.49 -5.11 -7.38
CA ALA A 81 -3.28 -6.27 -8.25
C ALA A 81 -2.13 -7.14 -7.73
N GLU A 82 -2.22 -8.44 -7.99
CA GLU A 82 -1.17 -9.39 -7.60
C GLU A 82 0.20 -8.97 -8.18
N ASN A 83 1.27 -9.21 -7.41
CA ASN A 83 2.64 -9.01 -7.86
C ASN A 83 2.99 -7.56 -8.26
N ILE A 84 2.24 -6.57 -7.76
CA ILE A 84 2.59 -5.15 -7.87
C ILE A 84 3.17 -4.67 -6.54
N ASN A 85 4.49 -4.45 -6.50
CA ASN A 85 5.17 -3.77 -5.41
C ASN A 85 6.37 -2.96 -5.92
N LYS A 86 7.03 -2.21 -5.02
CA LYS A 86 8.15 -1.32 -5.37
C LYS A 86 9.30 -2.11 -6.03
N TYR A 87 9.62 -3.29 -5.51
CA TYR A 87 10.68 -4.14 -6.03
C TYR A 87 10.39 -4.66 -7.43
N THR A 88 9.26 -5.35 -7.62
CA THR A 88 8.81 -5.91 -8.91
C THR A 88 8.65 -4.84 -9.98
N THR A 89 8.26 -3.63 -9.61
CA THR A 89 8.24 -2.47 -10.52
C THR A 89 9.64 -2.05 -10.91
N LEU A 90 10.54 -1.86 -9.94
CA LEU A 90 11.90 -1.41 -10.17
C LEU A 90 12.69 -2.37 -11.08
N ILE A 91 12.64 -3.69 -10.82
CA ILE A 91 13.42 -4.67 -11.61
C ILE A 91 13.00 -4.73 -13.08
N LYS A 92 11.74 -4.42 -13.41
CA LYS A 92 11.27 -4.31 -14.80
C LYS A 92 12.03 -3.23 -15.59
N TYR A 93 12.48 -2.18 -14.90
CA TYR A 93 13.23 -1.08 -15.50
C TYR A 93 14.75 -1.22 -15.35
N LEU A 94 15.23 -1.75 -14.23
CA LEU A 94 16.66 -1.93 -13.96
C LEU A 94 17.32 -3.05 -14.75
N ARG A 95 16.55 -3.96 -15.39
CA ARG A 95 17.10 -5.08 -16.18
C ARG A 95 18.17 -5.89 -15.42
N ASN A 96 17.96 -6.07 -14.12
CA ASN A 96 18.86 -6.77 -13.17
C ASN A 96 20.18 -6.05 -12.83
N GLU A 97 20.24 -4.72 -12.97
CA GLU A 97 21.33 -3.94 -12.39
C GLU A 97 21.21 -3.80 -10.87
N ASP A 98 22.36 -3.74 -10.19
CA ASP A 98 22.46 -3.51 -8.76
C ASP A 98 21.91 -2.13 -8.37
N TYR A 99 21.28 -2.05 -7.20
CA TYR A 99 20.73 -0.78 -6.70
C TYR A 99 20.88 -0.63 -5.18
N ILE A 100 20.89 0.62 -4.75
CA ILE A 100 20.84 1.02 -3.34
C ILE A 100 19.42 1.47 -3.01
N ALA A 101 18.87 0.98 -1.90
CA ALA A 101 17.51 1.30 -1.48
C ALA A 101 17.47 2.06 -0.15
N PHE A 102 16.50 2.96 -0.05
CA PHE A 102 16.09 3.62 1.19
C PHE A 102 14.60 3.34 1.37
N GLY A 103 14.19 3.01 2.59
CA GLY A 103 12.80 2.66 2.88
C GLY A 103 12.44 2.92 4.33
N ASN A 104 11.17 3.10 4.60
CA ASN A 104 10.67 3.47 5.93
C ASN A 104 9.39 2.72 6.33
N ASP A 105 8.82 1.91 5.43
CA ASP A 105 7.49 1.31 5.60
C ASP A 105 7.44 -0.15 5.11
N VAL A 106 6.32 -0.84 5.39
CA VAL A 106 6.05 -2.23 5.00
C VAL A 106 6.22 -2.43 3.50
N ASN A 107 5.76 -1.48 2.68
CA ASN A 107 5.84 -1.59 1.23
C ASN A 107 7.26 -1.45 0.65
N ASP A 108 8.25 -1.09 1.49
CA ASP A 108 9.67 -1.05 1.11
C ASP A 108 10.41 -2.35 1.43
N ILE A 109 9.82 -3.27 2.19
CA ILE A 109 10.52 -4.46 2.71
C ILE A 109 11.15 -5.28 1.57
N GLU A 110 10.39 -5.60 0.51
CA GLU A 110 10.94 -6.34 -0.63
C GLU A 110 12.01 -5.56 -1.39
N LEU A 111 11.83 -4.23 -1.50
CA LEU A 111 12.80 -3.37 -2.16
C LEU A 111 14.14 -3.36 -1.41
N LEU A 112 14.07 -3.27 -0.08
CA LEU A 112 15.23 -3.29 0.81
C LEU A 112 15.92 -4.67 0.82
N ASN A 113 15.15 -5.77 0.86
CA ASN A 113 15.68 -7.12 0.89
C ASN A 113 16.52 -7.49 -0.35
N ASN A 114 16.22 -6.90 -1.50
CA ASN A 114 16.89 -7.23 -2.78
C ASN A 114 17.94 -6.19 -3.21
N ALA A 115 18.15 -5.13 -2.42
CA ALA A 115 19.16 -4.13 -2.72
C ALA A 115 20.57 -4.63 -2.35
N VAL A 116 21.60 -4.23 -3.11
CA VAL A 116 23.00 -4.52 -2.73
C VAL A 116 23.42 -3.76 -1.48
N LYS A 117 22.74 -2.65 -1.22
CA LYS A 117 22.84 -1.89 0.03
C LYS A 117 21.49 -1.28 0.34
N ALA A 118 21.04 -1.45 1.56
CA ALA A 118 19.75 -0.96 2.02
C ALA A 118 19.92 -0.08 3.25
N TYR A 119 19.05 0.90 3.39
CA TYR A 119 19.01 1.83 4.52
C TYR A 119 17.58 2.00 5.00
N PHE A 120 17.36 1.80 6.29
CA PHE A 120 16.07 2.09 6.90
C PHE A 120 16.03 3.53 7.43
N VAL A 121 14.99 4.27 7.07
CA VAL A 121 14.77 5.64 7.54
C VAL A 121 13.65 5.61 8.58
N GLY A 122 14.03 5.61 9.86
CA GLY A 122 13.07 5.58 10.95
C GLY A 122 13.73 5.25 12.29
N THR A 123 12.92 4.87 13.28
CA THR A 123 13.44 4.44 14.57
C THR A 123 13.74 2.94 14.59
N LYS A 124 14.52 2.50 15.58
CA LYS A 124 14.77 1.08 15.81
C LYS A 124 13.48 0.31 16.08
N ASP A 125 12.53 0.91 16.80
CA ASP A 125 11.23 0.28 17.07
C ASP A 125 10.42 0.08 15.77
N ASN A 126 10.50 1.03 14.83
CA ASN A 126 9.89 0.87 13.51
C ASN A 126 10.54 -0.28 12.74
N GLN A 127 11.88 -0.39 12.77
CA GLN A 127 12.60 -1.48 12.10
C GLN A 127 12.22 -2.86 12.69
N ILE A 128 12.05 -2.94 14.01
CA ILE A 128 11.62 -4.15 14.71
C ILE A 128 10.18 -4.53 14.30
N ALA A 129 9.27 -3.56 14.29
CA ALA A 129 7.87 -3.79 13.91
C ALA A 129 7.72 -4.32 12.47
N LEU A 130 8.64 -3.94 11.58
CA LEU A 130 8.70 -4.38 10.19
C LEU A 130 9.53 -5.65 9.97
N ASN A 131 10.04 -6.27 11.04
CA ASN A 131 10.93 -7.45 10.98
C ASN A 131 12.17 -7.25 10.08
N LEU A 132 12.74 -6.05 10.05
CA LEU A 132 13.91 -5.71 9.21
C LEU A 132 15.27 -5.92 9.92
N GLN A 133 15.28 -6.67 11.03
CA GLN A 133 16.48 -6.88 11.86
C GLN A 133 17.52 -7.79 11.20
N HIS A 134 17.10 -8.63 10.25
CA HIS A 134 18.02 -9.50 9.48
C HIS A 134 18.83 -8.72 8.46
N LEU A 135 18.38 -7.52 8.08
CA LEU A 135 19.11 -6.61 7.23
C LEU A 135 20.04 -5.76 8.09
N ASN A 136 21.29 -5.61 7.66
CA ASN A 136 22.28 -4.76 8.31
C ASN A 136 22.06 -3.28 7.90
N LEU A 137 20.91 -2.72 8.31
CA LEU A 137 20.42 -1.38 7.95
C LEU A 137 20.84 -0.31 8.95
#